data_AF-E5VL24-F1
#
_entry.id   AF-E5VL24-F1
#
_cell.length_a   1.000
_cell.length_b   1.000
_cell.length_c   1.000
_cell.angle_alpha   90.00
_cell.angle_beta   90.00
_cell.angle_gamma   90.00
#
_symmetry.space_group_name_H-M   'P 1'
#
loop_
_entity.id
_entity.type
_entity.pdbx_description
1 polymer ?
#
loop_
_entity_poly.entity_id
_entity_poly.type
_entity_poly.pdbx_seq_one_letter_code
_entity_poly.pdbx_strand_id
1 'polypeptide(L)'
;MDLNVQSPVVKEFIKNTLINMCKKGASIIRLDAFAYAVKKADTSCFFVEPDIWNLLHEIEDILEEYQVIILPEIHEHYSIQMKIAKQGFWIYDFALPVLVLNALYNGEGKYLKHWLEMSPKKQFTTLDTHDGIGIVDVKDLLPDEEVEKTKEQMFVKGANVKKIYNTEAYNNLDIYQVNTTYYSALGNNDAAYLLARAIQFFAPGVPQVYYVGMMAGENDIELMEKTKNGRDINRHYFSMEEIEEQQKRKVVKELKRLMELRNTESAFALEGEIEVKIPREHSLEITRSYGNESIALKADLQTFDFCIVKEENVIYQNNLLGD
;
A
#
# COMPACT_ATOMS: atom_id res chain seq x y z
N MET A 1 26.04 2.42 -4.57
CA MET A 1 27.15 2.35 -3.59
C MET A 1 26.52 2.06 -2.26
N ASP A 2 26.91 0.95 -1.62
CA ASP A 2 26.35 0.51 -0.35
C ASP A 2 27.18 1.00 0.83
N LEU A 3 26.52 1.37 1.92
CA LEU A 3 27.18 1.77 3.17
C LEU A 3 27.49 0.54 4.03
N ASN A 4 28.71 0.46 4.57
CA ASN A 4 29.06 -0.55 5.55
C ASN A 4 28.52 -0.15 6.94
N VAL A 5 27.34 -0.65 7.31
CA VAL A 5 26.66 -0.36 8.58
C VAL A 5 27.41 -0.82 9.84
N GLN A 6 28.46 -1.63 9.70
CA GLN A 6 29.35 -2.00 10.81
C GLN A 6 30.47 -0.97 11.06
N SER A 7 30.75 -0.08 10.11
CA SER A 7 31.79 0.93 10.25
C SER A 7 31.39 2.00 11.29
N PRO A 8 32.25 2.32 12.28
CA PRO A 8 31.96 3.36 13.27
C PRO A 8 31.59 4.71 12.65
N VAL A 9 32.27 5.10 11.56
CA VAL A 9 31.99 6.35 10.84
C VAL A 9 30.60 6.35 10.21
N VAL A 10 30.16 5.21 9.68
CA VAL A 10 28.81 5.06 9.10
C VAL A 10 27.74 5.07 10.19
N LYS A 11 27.98 4.40 11.32
CA LYS A 11 27.06 4.43 12.47
C LYS A 11 26.86 5.85 12.99
N GLU A 12 27.94 6.62 13.13
CA GLU A 12 27.87 8.03 13.51
C GLU A 12 27.11 8.87 12.47
N PHE A 13 27.37 8.66 11.18
CA PHE A 13 26.63 9.32 10.10
C PHE A 13 25.13 9.02 10.15
N ILE A 14 24.73 7.75 10.32
CA ILE A 14 23.33 7.33 10.44
C ILE A 14 22.70 8.02 11.67
N LYS A 15 23.34 7.91 12.85
CA LYS A 15 22.85 8.54 14.08
C LYS A 15 22.62 10.04 13.92
N ASN A 16 23.61 10.77 13.39
CA ASN A 16 23.50 12.21 13.20
C ASN A 16 22.41 12.58 12.19
N THR A 17 22.23 11.77 11.15
CA THR A 17 21.18 11.96 10.14
C THR A 17 19.79 11.80 10.75
N LEU A 18 19.58 10.70 11.48
CA LEU A 18 18.32 10.40 12.17
C LEU A 18 17.93 11.52 13.15
N ILE A 19 18.85 11.90 14.05
CA ILE A 19 18.63 12.98 15.02
C ILE A 19 18.31 14.30 14.31
N ASN A 20 18.99 14.61 13.21
CA ASN A 20 18.73 15.84 12.45
C ASN A 20 17.34 15.83 11.80
N MET A 21 16.86 14.68 11.31
CA MET A 21 15.50 14.56 10.79
C MET A 21 14.46 14.77 11.89
N CYS A 22 14.66 14.16 13.07
CA CYS A 22 13.78 14.35 14.23
C CYS A 22 13.75 15.81 14.70
N LYS A 23 14.91 16.47 14.78
CA LYS A 23 15.01 17.90 15.13
C LYS A 23 14.33 18.84 14.13
N LYS A 24 14.09 18.37 12.89
CA LYS A 24 13.33 19.08 11.86
C LYS A 24 11.85 18.72 11.84
N GLY A 25 11.37 17.94 12.82
CA GLY A 25 9.96 17.61 12.99
C GLY A 25 9.51 16.34 12.28
N ALA A 26 10.41 15.45 11.86
CA ALA A 26 10.01 14.15 11.34
C ALA A 26 9.33 13.33 12.43
N SER A 27 8.08 12.89 12.20
CA SER A 27 7.33 12.00 13.11
C SER A 27 7.45 10.52 12.73
N ILE A 28 7.91 10.24 11.51
CA ILE A 28 8.07 8.89 10.95
C ILE A 28 9.40 8.86 10.18
N ILE A 29 10.19 7.81 10.39
CA ILE A 29 11.41 7.54 9.63
C ILE A 29 11.22 6.24 8.86
N ARG A 30 11.12 6.34 7.53
CA ARG A 30 11.17 5.18 6.63
C ARG A 30 12.62 4.72 6.47
N LEU A 31 12.91 3.46 6.77
CA LEU A 31 14.21 2.85 6.48
C LEU A 31 14.15 2.20 5.10
N ASP A 32 14.62 2.93 4.10
CA ASP A 32 14.66 2.51 2.69
C ASP A 32 15.55 1.27 2.50
N ALA A 33 15.07 0.28 1.74
CA ALA A 33 15.80 -0.92 1.39
C ALA A 33 16.46 -1.62 2.61
N PHE A 34 15.78 -1.58 3.77
CA PHE A 34 16.39 -1.95 5.05
C PHE A 34 16.88 -3.40 5.07
N ALA A 35 16.15 -4.31 4.42
CA ALA A 35 16.53 -5.72 4.34
C ALA A 35 17.92 -5.94 3.71
N TYR A 36 18.41 -5.02 2.88
CA TYR A 36 19.73 -5.11 2.26
C TYR A 36 20.84 -4.55 3.13
N ALA A 37 20.56 -3.88 4.26
CA ALA A 37 21.55 -3.10 5.00
C ALA A 37 22.76 -3.93 5.48
N VAL A 38 22.52 -5.17 5.94
CA VAL A 38 23.55 -6.06 6.47
C VAL A 38 24.10 -7.00 5.40
N LYS A 39 25.41 -6.99 5.21
CA LYS A 39 26.12 -7.88 4.28
C LYS A 39 26.98 -8.87 5.05
N LYS A 40 26.86 -10.16 4.72
CA LYS A 40 27.61 -11.25 5.36
C LYS A 40 27.94 -12.33 4.33
N ALA A 41 29.21 -12.74 4.28
CA ALA A 41 29.66 -13.81 3.40
C ALA A 41 28.84 -15.08 3.63
N ASP A 42 28.60 -15.83 2.54
CA ASP A 42 27.84 -17.09 2.54
C ASP A 42 26.38 -16.97 3.00
N THR A 43 25.78 -15.78 2.86
CA THR A 43 24.34 -15.53 3.08
C THR A 43 23.71 -14.88 1.85
N SER A 44 22.38 -14.78 1.81
CA SER A 44 21.65 -14.04 0.77
C SER A 44 21.96 -12.54 0.74
N CYS A 45 22.58 -11.99 1.80
CA CYS A 45 22.69 -10.55 2.04
C CYS A 45 21.34 -9.82 2.05
N PHE A 46 20.25 -10.56 2.31
CA PHE A 46 18.89 -10.06 2.44
C PHE A 46 18.32 -10.50 3.78
N PHE A 47 17.91 -9.54 4.60
CA PHE A 47 17.37 -9.73 5.94
C PHE A 47 18.21 -10.69 6.80
N VAL A 48 19.52 -10.44 6.88
CA VAL A 48 20.49 -11.34 7.52
C VAL A 48 20.30 -11.36 9.03
N GLU A 49 19.67 -12.42 9.55
CA GLU A 49 19.48 -12.63 10.98
C GLU A 49 20.74 -13.25 11.65
N PRO A 50 21.05 -12.89 12.92
CA PRO A 50 20.35 -11.92 13.78
C PRO A 50 20.83 -10.47 13.58
N ASP A 51 21.86 -10.27 12.76
CA ASP A 51 22.57 -8.99 12.61
C ASP A 51 21.65 -7.82 12.20
N ILE A 52 20.61 -8.08 11.40
CA ILE A 52 19.61 -7.08 11.00
C ILE A 52 18.77 -6.57 12.18
N TRP A 53 18.48 -7.43 13.17
CA TRP A 53 17.74 -7.05 14.37
C TRP A 53 18.57 -6.15 15.27
N ASN A 54 19.87 -6.42 15.40
CA ASN A 54 20.78 -5.55 16.14
C ASN A 54 20.81 -4.14 15.55
N LEU A 55 20.88 -4.03 14.21
CA LEU A 55 20.82 -2.74 13.53
C LEU A 55 19.48 -2.03 13.77
N LEU A 56 18.36 -2.75 13.73
CA LEU A 56 17.03 -2.17 13.93
C LEU A 56 16.86 -1.63 15.37
N HIS A 57 17.30 -2.38 16.38
CA HIS A 57 17.27 -1.92 17.77
C HIS A 57 18.29 -0.81 18.06
N GLU A 58 19.47 -0.81 17.44
CA GLU A 58 20.39 0.34 17.51
C GLU A 58 19.73 1.63 16.97
N ILE A 59 18.93 1.53 15.91
CA ILE A 59 18.15 2.66 15.37
C ILE A 59 17.01 3.05 16.31
N GLU A 60 16.32 2.08 16.92
CA GLU A 60 15.29 2.29 17.94
C GLU A 60 15.83 3.07 19.14
N ASP A 61 16.96 2.65 19.69
CA ASP A 61 17.63 3.31 20.82
C ASP A 61 18.00 4.78 20.51
N ILE A 62 18.42 5.07 19.27
CA ILE A 62 18.72 6.44 18.83
C ILE A 62 17.46 7.31 18.80
N LEU A 63 16.32 6.71 18.45
CA LEU A 63 15.07 7.40 18.14
C LEU A 63 14.08 7.45 19.31
N GLU A 64 14.33 6.68 20.38
CA GLU A 64 13.46 6.56 21.55
C GLU A 64 13.10 7.93 22.16
N GLU A 65 14.08 8.82 22.33
CA GLU A 65 13.87 10.15 22.94
C GLU A 65 12.97 11.08 22.09
N TYR A 66 12.82 10.79 20.79
CA TYR A 66 12.04 11.61 19.85
C TYR A 66 10.62 11.07 19.61
N GLN A 67 10.31 9.87 20.11
CA GLN A 67 9.00 9.21 19.95
C GLN A 67 8.56 9.11 18.47
N VAL A 68 9.52 8.90 17.57
CA VAL A 68 9.23 8.76 16.13
C VAL A 68 8.91 7.31 15.78
N ILE A 69 8.05 7.13 14.79
CA ILE A 69 7.75 5.80 14.25
C ILE A 69 8.88 5.35 13.31
N ILE A 70 9.39 4.14 13.53
CA ILE A 70 10.34 3.48 12.63
C ILE A 70 9.55 2.59 11.69
N LEU A 71 9.77 2.77 10.39
CA LEU A 71 9.05 2.08 9.33
C LEU A 71 10.03 1.46 8.31
N PRO A 72 10.52 0.23 8.54
CA PRO A 72 11.38 -0.46 7.60
C PRO A 72 10.60 -0.83 6.34
N GLU A 73 11.16 -0.49 5.17
CA GLU A 73 10.61 -0.95 3.90
C GLU A 73 11.31 -2.24 3.46
N ILE A 74 10.48 -3.27 3.21
CA ILE A 74 10.91 -4.61 2.82
C ILE A 74 9.87 -5.22 1.88
N HIS A 75 10.24 -5.41 0.62
CA HIS A 75 9.49 -6.22 -0.34
C HIS A 75 10.04 -7.66 -0.38
N GLU A 76 9.28 -8.60 0.18
CA GLU A 76 9.56 -10.05 0.18
C GLU A 76 8.32 -10.77 0.75
N HIS A 77 8.37 -12.09 0.84
CA HIS A 77 7.37 -12.90 1.52
C HIS A 77 6.87 -12.28 2.85
N TYR A 78 5.54 -12.16 3.00
CA TYR A 78 4.86 -11.45 4.08
C TYR A 78 5.25 -11.88 5.50
N SER A 79 5.77 -13.10 5.68
CA SER A 79 6.23 -13.60 6.97
C SER A 79 7.37 -12.77 7.59
N ILE A 80 8.20 -12.08 6.78
CA ILE A 80 9.23 -11.16 7.29
C ILE A 80 8.56 -9.94 7.93
N GLN A 81 7.56 -9.36 7.26
CA GLN A 81 6.76 -8.26 7.82
C GLN A 81 6.08 -8.70 9.13
N MET A 82 5.55 -9.93 9.18
CA MET A 82 4.96 -10.48 10.41
C MET A 82 5.98 -10.65 11.55
N LYS A 83 7.24 -11.02 11.24
CA LYS A 83 8.31 -11.07 12.25
C LYS A 83 8.60 -9.68 12.82
N ILE A 84 8.67 -8.66 11.96
CA ILE A 84 8.93 -7.26 12.36
C ILE A 84 7.80 -6.72 13.21
N ALA A 85 6.55 -6.94 12.81
CA ALA A 85 5.38 -6.56 13.58
C ALA A 85 5.34 -7.23 14.96
N LYS A 86 5.76 -8.50 15.07
CA LYS A 86 5.88 -9.22 16.37
C LYS A 86 6.94 -8.62 17.30
N GLN A 87 7.95 -7.94 16.75
CA GLN A 87 8.93 -7.18 17.54
C GLN A 87 8.43 -5.78 17.93
N GLY A 88 7.21 -5.39 17.51
CA GLY A 88 6.58 -4.13 17.89
C GLY A 88 6.79 -2.96 16.92
N PHE A 89 7.58 -3.16 15.87
CA PHE A 89 7.83 -2.18 14.81
C PHE A 89 6.65 -2.05 13.84
N TRP A 90 6.54 -0.88 13.21
CA TRP A 90 5.56 -0.65 12.15
C TRP A 90 6.05 -1.23 10.83
N ILE A 91 5.10 -1.70 10.02
CA ILE A 91 5.37 -2.30 8.71
C ILE A 91 4.55 -1.62 7.61
N TYR A 92 4.91 -1.88 6.36
CA TYR A 92 4.02 -1.63 5.23
C TYR A 92 3.12 -2.84 4.98
N ASP A 93 1.86 -2.57 4.62
CA ASP A 93 0.98 -3.58 4.05
C ASP A 93 1.14 -3.60 2.52
N PHE A 94 2.16 -4.30 2.05
CA PHE A 94 2.40 -4.49 0.61
C PHE A 94 1.59 -5.65 -0.01
N ALA A 95 0.91 -6.45 0.81
CA ALA A 95 0.04 -7.51 0.32
C ALA A 95 -1.32 -6.96 -0.14
N LEU A 96 -1.86 -5.97 0.58
CA LEU A 96 -3.17 -5.37 0.32
C LEU A 96 -3.38 -4.90 -1.14
N PRO A 97 -2.45 -4.19 -1.81
CA PRO A 97 -2.62 -3.77 -3.19
C PRO A 97 -3.04 -4.92 -4.14
N VAL A 98 -2.30 -6.02 -4.13
CA VAL A 98 -2.56 -7.14 -5.06
C VAL A 98 -3.80 -7.93 -4.64
N LEU A 99 -4.04 -8.08 -3.33
CA LEU A 99 -5.25 -8.75 -2.82
C LEU A 99 -6.54 -8.00 -3.18
N VAL A 100 -6.51 -6.66 -3.13
CA VAL A 100 -7.64 -5.82 -3.54
C VAL A 100 -7.85 -5.92 -5.06
N LEU A 101 -6.78 -5.87 -5.87
CA LEU A 101 -6.90 -6.08 -7.31
C LEU A 101 -7.48 -7.46 -7.65
N ASN A 102 -6.96 -8.53 -7.02
CA ASN A 102 -7.48 -9.88 -7.21
C ASN A 102 -8.98 -9.96 -6.88
N ALA A 103 -9.40 -9.37 -5.76
CA ALA A 103 -10.80 -9.38 -5.33
C ALA A 103 -11.72 -8.65 -6.32
N LEU A 104 -11.31 -7.48 -6.81
CA LEU A 104 -12.09 -6.67 -7.75
C LEU A 104 -12.07 -7.20 -9.19
N TYR A 105 -10.99 -7.86 -9.61
CA TYR A 105 -10.94 -8.46 -10.95
C TYR A 105 -11.83 -9.69 -11.07
N ASN A 106 -11.97 -10.44 -9.97
CA ASN A 106 -12.63 -11.74 -9.99
C ASN A 106 -13.98 -11.76 -9.25
N GLY A 107 -14.33 -10.68 -8.54
CA GLY A 107 -15.52 -10.64 -7.71
C GLY A 107 -15.44 -11.59 -6.51
N GLU A 108 -14.25 -11.91 -6.00
CA GLU A 108 -14.05 -12.91 -4.94
C GLU A 108 -13.26 -12.31 -3.77
N GLY A 109 -13.90 -12.18 -2.60
CA GLY A 109 -13.27 -11.56 -1.43
C GLY A 109 -12.48 -12.50 -0.52
N LYS A 110 -12.37 -13.80 -0.83
CA LYS A 110 -11.91 -14.82 0.15
C LYS A 110 -10.48 -14.61 0.65
N TYR A 111 -9.55 -14.27 -0.25
CA TYR A 111 -8.14 -14.06 0.10
C TYR A 111 -7.94 -12.71 0.80
N LEU A 112 -8.61 -11.67 0.30
CA LEU A 112 -8.64 -10.36 0.94
C LEU A 112 -9.20 -10.46 2.37
N LYS A 113 -10.30 -11.19 2.57
CA LYS A 113 -10.87 -11.47 3.89
C LYS A 113 -9.82 -12.12 4.80
N HIS A 114 -9.17 -13.19 4.34
CA HIS A 114 -8.17 -13.90 5.12
C HIS A 114 -7.05 -12.96 5.59
N TRP A 115 -6.52 -12.14 4.68
CA TRP A 115 -5.48 -11.16 5.00
C TRP A 115 -5.96 -10.12 6.01
N LEU A 116 -7.11 -9.50 5.79
CA LEU A 116 -7.65 -8.46 6.68
C LEU A 116 -7.86 -8.97 8.11
N GLU A 117 -8.25 -10.24 8.28
CA GLU A 117 -8.44 -10.87 9.59
C GLU A 117 -7.11 -11.20 10.31
N MET A 118 -6.03 -11.46 9.57
CA MET A 118 -4.73 -11.84 10.15
C MET A 118 -3.69 -10.71 10.19
N SER A 119 -3.89 -9.64 9.41
CA SER A 119 -2.92 -8.56 9.25
C SER A 119 -2.68 -7.78 10.54
N PRO A 120 -1.44 -7.32 10.82
CA PRO A 120 -1.14 -6.59 12.05
C PRO A 120 -1.85 -5.24 12.09
N LYS A 121 -2.30 -4.81 13.28
CA LYS A 121 -2.89 -3.47 13.44
C LYS A 121 -1.88 -2.34 13.15
N LYS A 122 -0.62 -2.49 13.59
CA LYS A 122 0.47 -1.50 13.38
C LYS A 122 1.10 -1.60 12.00
N GLN A 123 0.39 -1.14 10.98
CA GLN A 123 0.88 -1.10 9.61
C GLN A 123 0.47 0.18 8.89
N PHE A 124 1.19 0.53 7.84
CA PHE A 124 0.81 1.56 6.87
C PHE A 124 0.25 0.88 5.63
N THR A 125 -1.05 1.09 5.37
CA THR A 125 -1.71 0.48 4.21
C THR A 125 -1.51 1.34 2.98
N THR A 126 -1.24 0.72 1.83
CA THR A 126 -1.10 1.41 0.55
C THR A 126 -1.92 0.68 -0.52
N LEU A 127 -2.19 1.34 -1.64
CA LEU A 127 -2.60 0.69 -2.89
C LEU A 127 -1.53 0.95 -3.95
N ASP A 128 -1.08 2.20 -4.01
CA ASP A 128 0.01 2.71 -4.82
C ASP A 128 1.11 3.31 -3.96
N THR A 129 2.33 3.25 -4.48
CA THR A 129 3.51 3.93 -3.95
C THR A 129 4.25 4.60 -5.10
N HIS A 130 5.44 5.13 -4.82
CA HIS A 130 6.36 5.60 -5.86
C HIS A 130 7.03 4.47 -6.67
N ASP A 131 6.90 3.21 -6.24
CA ASP A 131 7.41 2.02 -6.93
C ASP A 131 6.28 1.27 -7.65
N GLY A 132 6.59 0.12 -8.25
CA GLY A 132 5.58 -0.73 -8.88
C GLY A 132 4.78 -1.56 -7.86
N ILE A 133 3.73 -2.21 -8.34
CA ILE A 133 2.88 -3.08 -7.50
C ILE A 133 3.59 -4.43 -7.31
N GLY A 134 3.99 -4.76 -6.08
CA GLY A 134 4.79 -5.94 -5.74
C GLY A 134 4.00 -7.25 -5.75
N ILE A 135 4.33 -8.13 -6.71
CA ILE A 135 3.70 -9.45 -6.85
C ILE A 135 4.27 -10.46 -5.84
N VAL A 136 5.53 -10.28 -5.44
CA VAL A 136 6.19 -11.16 -4.45
C VAL A 136 5.54 -11.09 -3.07
N ASP A 137 4.94 -9.95 -2.73
CA ASP A 137 4.39 -9.67 -1.39
C ASP A 137 3.15 -10.52 -1.05
N VAL A 138 2.51 -11.14 -2.05
CA VAL A 138 1.33 -12.02 -1.87
C VAL A 138 1.63 -13.51 -2.01
N LYS A 139 2.90 -13.89 -2.11
CA LYS A 139 3.28 -15.31 -2.11
C LYS A 139 2.73 -16.01 -0.86
N ASP A 140 2.13 -17.18 -1.05
CA ASP A 140 1.41 -17.98 -0.04
C ASP A 140 0.17 -17.32 0.59
N LEU A 141 -0.18 -16.07 0.23
CA LEU A 141 -1.48 -15.44 0.53
C LEU A 141 -2.50 -15.68 -0.60
N LEU A 142 -2.00 -15.87 -1.82
CA LEU A 142 -2.73 -16.33 -2.99
C LEU A 142 -2.09 -17.63 -3.50
N PRO A 143 -2.88 -18.57 -4.05
CA PRO A 143 -2.33 -19.66 -4.85
C PRO A 143 -1.55 -19.11 -6.05
N ASP A 144 -0.47 -19.78 -6.45
CA ASP A 144 0.40 -19.35 -7.56
C ASP A 144 -0.38 -19.06 -8.86
N GLU A 145 -1.40 -19.87 -9.16
CA GLU A 145 -2.27 -19.66 -10.32
C GLU A 145 -3.07 -18.34 -10.24
N GLU A 146 -3.54 -17.96 -9.04
CA GLU A 146 -4.24 -16.70 -8.82
C GLU A 146 -3.28 -15.50 -8.83
N VAL A 147 -2.03 -15.67 -8.39
CA VAL A 147 -0.97 -14.66 -8.51
C VAL A 147 -0.71 -14.34 -9.98
N GLU A 148 -0.41 -15.36 -10.80
CA GLU A 148 -0.14 -15.14 -12.22
C GLU A 148 -1.37 -14.64 -12.98
N LYS A 149 -2.56 -15.14 -12.66
CA LYS A 149 -3.82 -14.61 -13.22
C LYS A 149 -4.02 -13.13 -12.92
N THR A 150 -3.82 -12.70 -11.66
CA THR A 150 -3.95 -11.29 -11.26
C THR A 150 -2.94 -10.41 -11.98
N LYS A 151 -1.70 -10.89 -12.10
CA LYS A 151 -0.62 -10.22 -12.85
C LYS A 151 -0.95 -10.06 -14.33
N GLU A 152 -1.45 -11.11 -15.00
CA GLU A 152 -1.89 -11.00 -16.39
C GLU A 152 -3.10 -10.07 -16.54
N GLN A 153 -4.04 -10.10 -15.59
CA GLN A 153 -5.18 -9.17 -15.56
C GLN A 153 -4.73 -7.71 -15.42
N MET A 154 -3.69 -7.40 -14.64
CA MET A 154 -3.10 -6.06 -14.56
C MET A 154 -2.56 -5.60 -15.92
N PHE A 155 -1.90 -6.47 -16.70
CA PHE A 155 -1.42 -6.12 -18.04
C PHE A 155 -2.57 -5.90 -19.03
N VAL A 156 -3.65 -6.68 -18.94
CA VAL A 156 -4.82 -6.57 -19.84
C VAL A 156 -5.67 -5.34 -19.49
N LYS A 157 -6.01 -5.15 -18.21
CA LYS A 157 -6.85 -4.04 -17.74
C LYS A 157 -6.11 -2.71 -17.70
N GLY A 158 -4.80 -2.75 -17.47
CA GLY A 158 -3.91 -1.59 -17.51
C GLY A 158 -3.89 -0.86 -18.86
N ALA A 159 -4.45 -1.48 -19.93
CA ALA A 159 -4.65 -1.07 -21.33
C ALA A 159 -3.40 -0.57 -22.09
N ASN A 160 -2.49 0.10 -21.40
CA ASN A 160 -1.29 0.77 -21.87
C ASN A 160 -0.02 0.20 -21.24
N VAL A 161 -0.10 -0.80 -20.36
CA VAL A 161 1.08 -1.40 -19.71
C VAL A 161 1.59 -2.55 -20.56
N LYS A 162 2.56 -2.28 -21.44
CA LYS A 162 3.26 -3.34 -22.15
C LYS A 162 4.20 -4.07 -21.19
N LYS A 163 4.29 -5.40 -21.29
CA LYS A 163 5.26 -6.20 -20.50
C LYS A 163 6.70 -5.71 -20.64
N ILE A 164 7.06 -5.13 -21.79
CA ILE A 164 8.39 -4.55 -22.01
C ILE A 164 8.72 -3.42 -21.03
N TYR A 165 7.72 -2.69 -20.50
CA TYR A 165 7.91 -1.62 -19.51
C TYR A 165 8.30 -2.13 -18.12
N ASN A 166 8.37 -3.45 -17.95
CA ASN A 166 8.73 -4.16 -16.72
C ASN A 166 10.00 -5.00 -16.90
N THR A 167 10.79 -4.73 -17.94
CA THR A 167 12.06 -5.42 -18.21
C THR A 167 13.25 -4.49 -18.04
N GLU A 168 14.46 -5.06 -18.13
CA GLU A 168 15.73 -4.32 -18.12
C GLU A 168 15.80 -3.23 -19.20
N ALA A 169 15.07 -3.38 -20.31
CA ALA A 169 15.02 -2.38 -21.37
C ALA A 169 14.49 -1.00 -20.90
N TYR A 170 13.80 -0.98 -19.75
CA TYR A 170 13.28 0.23 -19.10
C TYR A 170 13.89 0.44 -17.70
N ASN A 171 15.13 -0.02 -17.49
CA ASN A 171 15.89 0.14 -16.25
C ASN A 171 15.14 -0.35 -14.99
N ASN A 172 14.27 -1.37 -15.14
CA ASN A 172 13.62 -1.99 -14.01
C ASN A 172 14.59 -2.91 -13.30
N LEU A 173 14.81 -2.62 -12.02
CA LEU A 173 15.62 -3.42 -11.13
C LEU A 173 14.77 -4.52 -10.46
N ASP A 174 13.44 -4.31 -10.36
CA ASP A 174 12.51 -5.20 -9.67
C ASP A 174 11.58 -5.91 -10.64
N ILE A 175 12.03 -7.05 -11.18
CA ILE A 175 11.25 -7.91 -12.10
C ILE A 175 9.97 -8.49 -11.47
N TYR A 176 9.79 -8.32 -10.17
CA TYR A 176 8.65 -8.81 -9.37
C TYR A 176 7.58 -7.75 -9.13
N GLN A 177 7.74 -6.54 -9.67
CA GLN A 177 6.76 -5.47 -9.60
C GLN A 177 6.10 -5.22 -10.95
N VAL A 178 4.85 -4.77 -10.94
CA VAL A 178 4.15 -4.29 -12.13
C VAL A 178 4.05 -2.77 -12.08
N ASN A 179 4.73 -2.11 -13.01
CA ASN A 179 4.70 -0.66 -13.18
C ASN A 179 3.41 -0.24 -13.87
N THR A 180 2.52 0.38 -13.11
CA THR A 180 1.28 1.02 -13.57
C THR A 180 0.77 1.93 -12.46
N THR A 181 -0.02 2.95 -12.78
CA THR A 181 -0.84 3.59 -11.75
C THR A 181 -1.92 2.62 -11.28
N TYR A 182 -2.31 2.69 -10.02
CA TYR A 182 -3.34 1.81 -9.47
C TYR A 182 -4.72 2.08 -10.08
N TYR A 183 -4.99 3.33 -10.45
CA TYR A 183 -6.21 3.71 -11.18
C TYR A 183 -6.25 3.04 -12.57
N SER A 184 -5.14 3.05 -13.32
CA SER A 184 -5.05 2.34 -14.60
C SER A 184 -5.05 0.83 -14.45
N ALA A 185 -4.49 0.26 -13.38
CA ALA A 185 -4.63 -1.18 -13.09
C ALA A 185 -6.11 -1.60 -13.01
N LEU A 186 -6.99 -0.74 -12.50
CA LEU A 186 -8.44 -0.97 -12.46
C LEU A 186 -9.17 -0.61 -13.76
N GLY A 187 -8.43 -0.34 -14.84
CA GLY A 187 -8.98 -0.01 -16.15
C GLY A 187 -9.54 1.40 -16.23
N ASN A 188 -8.99 2.34 -15.47
CA ASN A 188 -9.49 3.72 -15.35
C ASN A 188 -10.98 3.76 -14.96
N ASN A 189 -11.42 2.82 -14.12
CA ASN A 189 -12.81 2.71 -13.68
C ASN A 189 -13.00 3.41 -12.32
N ASP A 190 -13.75 4.51 -12.35
CA ASP A 190 -14.02 5.37 -11.19
C ASP A 190 -14.65 4.59 -10.01
N ALA A 191 -15.66 3.76 -10.27
CA ALA A 191 -16.35 2.98 -9.24
C ALA A 191 -15.44 1.92 -8.61
N ALA A 192 -14.68 1.17 -9.42
CA ALA A 192 -13.75 0.16 -8.94
C ALA A 192 -12.63 0.80 -8.12
N TYR A 193 -12.10 1.95 -8.55
CA TYR A 193 -11.05 2.67 -7.83
C TYR A 193 -11.52 3.20 -6.48
N LEU A 194 -12.72 3.78 -6.44
CA LEU A 194 -13.30 4.27 -5.21
C LEU A 194 -13.58 3.13 -4.22
N LEU A 195 -14.09 1.98 -4.70
CA LEU A 195 -14.26 0.80 -3.86
C LEU A 195 -12.92 0.27 -3.34
N ALA A 196 -11.87 0.24 -4.16
CA ALA A 196 -10.53 -0.15 -3.71
C ALA A 196 -10.02 0.73 -2.55
N ARG A 197 -10.24 2.05 -2.65
CA ARG A 197 -9.89 3.00 -1.58
C ARG A 197 -10.76 2.85 -0.34
N ALA A 198 -12.04 2.58 -0.50
CA ALA A 198 -12.92 2.26 0.63
C ALA A 198 -12.41 1.00 1.38
N ILE A 199 -12.04 -0.06 0.66
CA ILE A 199 -11.43 -1.25 1.25
C ILE A 199 -10.12 -0.91 1.97
N GLN A 200 -9.24 -0.13 1.37
CA GLN A 200 -7.99 0.33 1.99
C GLN A 200 -8.23 1.06 3.32
N PHE A 201 -9.23 1.95 3.36
CA PHE A 201 -9.53 2.75 4.55
C PHE A 201 -10.14 1.92 5.68
N PHE A 202 -10.86 0.85 5.34
CA PHE A 202 -11.41 -0.11 6.30
C PHE A 202 -10.37 -1.12 6.79
N ALA A 203 -9.30 -1.36 6.03
CA ALA A 203 -8.19 -2.22 6.46
C ALA A 203 -7.54 -1.73 7.78
N PRO A 204 -7.01 -2.65 8.61
CA PRO A 204 -6.33 -2.26 9.84
C PRO A 204 -5.03 -1.50 9.51
N GLY A 205 -4.73 -0.45 10.28
CA GLY A 205 -3.55 0.38 10.09
C GLY A 205 -3.85 1.82 9.63
N VAL A 206 -2.77 2.51 9.27
CA VAL A 206 -2.77 3.93 8.85
C VAL A 206 -2.69 4.00 7.33
N PRO A 207 -3.73 4.50 6.63
CA PRO A 207 -3.72 4.54 5.18
C PRO A 207 -2.81 5.65 4.64
N GLN A 208 -1.98 5.30 3.66
CA GLN A 208 -1.23 6.23 2.83
C GLN A 208 -1.84 6.26 1.42
N VAL A 209 -2.06 7.46 0.91
CA VAL A 209 -2.57 7.70 -0.44
C VAL A 209 -1.47 8.38 -1.23
N TYR A 210 -0.92 7.70 -2.24
CA TYR A 210 0.11 8.25 -3.10
C TYR A 210 -0.48 9.35 -4.01
N TYR A 211 0.30 10.37 -4.33
CA TYR A 211 -0.22 11.60 -4.94
C TYR A 211 -0.83 11.39 -6.33
N VAL A 212 -0.30 10.46 -7.14
CA VAL A 212 -0.89 10.10 -8.44
C VAL A 212 -2.28 9.50 -8.23
N GLY A 213 -2.41 8.57 -7.30
CA GLY A 213 -3.70 8.00 -6.93
C GLY A 213 -4.68 9.00 -6.33
N MET A 214 -4.19 9.93 -5.50
CA MET A 214 -5.02 11.02 -4.96
C MET A 214 -5.75 11.81 -6.06
N MET A 215 -5.13 11.91 -7.23
CA MET A 215 -5.69 12.59 -8.40
C MET A 215 -6.34 11.63 -9.42
N ALA A 216 -6.52 10.34 -9.07
CA ALA A 216 -6.97 9.30 -9.99
C ALA A 216 -6.19 9.34 -11.32
N GLY A 217 -4.87 9.49 -11.22
CA GLY A 217 -3.96 9.68 -12.35
C GLY A 217 -3.79 8.40 -13.16
N GLU A 218 -3.75 8.56 -14.48
CA GLU A 218 -3.52 7.49 -15.44
C GLU A 218 -2.02 7.25 -15.69
N ASN A 219 -1.69 6.16 -16.35
CA ASN A 219 -0.33 5.84 -16.80
C ASN A 219 0.30 6.96 -17.64
N ASP A 220 1.42 7.51 -17.16
CA ASP A 220 2.22 8.49 -17.90
C ASP A 220 3.23 7.80 -18.84
N ILE A 221 2.71 7.35 -19.98
CA ILE A 221 3.51 6.68 -21.01
C ILE A 221 4.53 7.64 -21.62
N GLU A 222 4.19 8.93 -21.76
CA GLU A 222 5.10 9.91 -22.37
C GLU A 222 6.35 10.11 -21.51
N LEU A 223 6.18 10.32 -20.21
CA LEU A 223 7.30 10.49 -19.29
C LEU A 223 8.18 9.24 -19.25
N MET A 224 7.56 8.05 -19.09
CA MET A 224 8.30 6.78 -19.07
C MET A 224 9.07 6.54 -20.37
N GLU A 225 8.49 6.83 -21.55
CA GLU A 225 9.18 6.69 -22.82
C GLU A 225 10.33 7.69 -22.97
N LYS A 226 10.18 8.90 -22.44
CA LYS A 226 11.21 9.95 -22.42
C LYS A 226 12.37 9.61 -21.49
N THR A 227 12.12 9.08 -20.31
CA THR A 227 13.15 8.79 -19.29
C THR A 227 13.74 7.39 -19.42
N LYS A 228 13.01 6.47 -20.07
CA LYS A 228 13.32 5.03 -20.13
C LYS A 228 13.45 4.40 -18.73
N ASN A 229 12.68 4.91 -17.77
CA ASN A 229 12.52 4.33 -16.44
C ASN A 229 11.08 3.86 -16.27
N GLY A 230 10.87 2.55 -16.11
CA GLY A 230 9.54 1.94 -16.05
C GLY A 230 8.65 2.51 -14.95
N ARG A 231 9.22 2.87 -13.78
CA ARG A 231 8.47 3.43 -12.64
C ARG A 231 7.93 4.82 -12.92
N ASP A 232 8.47 5.55 -13.89
CA ASP A 232 8.00 6.90 -14.20
C ASP A 232 6.59 6.92 -14.81
N ILE A 233 6.07 5.76 -15.24
CA ILE A 233 4.66 5.59 -15.61
C ILE A 233 3.68 5.99 -14.49
N ASN A 234 4.14 5.92 -13.22
CA ASN A 234 3.38 6.28 -12.02
C ASN A 234 4.06 7.44 -11.26
N ARG A 235 4.76 8.34 -11.96
CA ARG A 235 5.45 9.51 -11.36
C ARG A 235 5.20 10.79 -12.15
N HIS A 236 3.99 10.94 -12.68
CA HIS A 236 3.58 12.12 -13.43
C HIS A 236 3.84 13.41 -12.64
N TYR A 237 4.31 14.46 -13.32
CA TYR A 237 4.57 15.77 -12.73
C TYR A 237 3.37 16.68 -12.95
N PHE A 238 2.45 16.71 -11.99
CA PHE A 238 1.27 17.59 -12.11
C PHE A 238 1.64 19.07 -11.97
N SER A 239 1.23 19.86 -12.94
CA SER A 239 1.12 21.32 -12.83
C SER A 239 -0.02 21.72 -11.87
N MET A 240 -0.01 22.99 -11.43
CA MET A 240 -1.09 23.51 -10.59
C MET A 240 -2.43 23.53 -11.33
N GLU A 241 -2.40 23.85 -12.63
CA GLU A 241 -3.57 23.87 -13.49
C GLU A 241 -4.18 22.47 -13.65
N GLU A 242 -3.34 21.44 -13.84
CA GLU A 242 -3.81 20.04 -13.88
C GLU A 242 -4.38 19.61 -12.52
N ILE A 243 -3.77 20.00 -11.40
CA ILE A 243 -4.31 19.71 -10.07
C ILE A 243 -5.69 20.36 -9.89
N GLU A 244 -5.87 21.61 -10.33
CA GLU A 244 -7.17 22.29 -10.27
C GLU A 244 -8.24 21.57 -11.11
N GLU A 245 -7.87 21.03 -12.27
CA GLU A 245 -8.79 20.30 -13.13
C GLU A 245 -9.11 18.89 -12.57
N GLN A 246 -8.10 18.13 -12.15
CA GLN A 246 -8.30 16.79 -11.57
C GLN A 246 -9.19 16.85 -10.32
N GLN A 247 -9.05 17.89 -9.50
CA GLN A 247 -9.91 18.10 -8.33
C GLN A 247 -11.40 18.32 -8.66
N LYS A 248 -11.75 18.64 -9.92
CA LYS A 248 -13.15 18.77 -10.36
C LYS A 248 -13.79 17.41 -10.64
N ARG A 249 -12.99 16.37 -10.94
CA ARG A 249 -13.48 15.02 -11.22
C ARG A 249 -14.25 14.46 -10.03
N LYS A 250 -15.32 13.72 -10.34
CA LYS A 250 -16.23 13.16 -9.34
C LYS A 250 -15.52 12.14 -8.45
N VAL A 251 -14.72 11.24 -9.02
CA VAL A 251 -13.91 10.26 -8.25
C VAL A 251 -12.96 10.92 -7.25
N VAL A 252 -12.30 12.02 -7.60
CA VAL A 252 -11.37 12.72 -6.70
C VAL A 252 -12.11 13.39 -5.55
N LYS A 253 -13.28 13.98 -5.82
CA LYS A 253 -14.16 14.55 -4.78
C LYS A 253 -14.67 13.48 -3.82
N GLU A 254 -15.13 12.36 -4.35
CA GLU A 254 -15.62 11.24 -3.53
C GLU A 254 -14.51 10.57 -2.72
N LEU A 255 -13.30 10.45 -3.28
CA LEU A 255 -12.12 9.98 -2.55
C LEU A 255 -11.81 10.88 -1.33
N LYS A 256 -11.84 12.21 -1.51
CA LYS A 256 -11.65 13.17 -0.41
C LYS A 256 -12.70 13.00 0.68
N ARG A 257 -13.96 12.82 0.30
CA ARG A 257 -15.06 12.57 1.26
C ARG A 257 -14.85 11.26 2.05
N LEU A 258 -14.36 10.20 1.39
CA LEU A 258 -13.97 8.97 2.09
C LEU A 258 -12.78 9.19 3.05
N MET A 259 -11.80 10.01 2.68
CA MET A 259 -10.67 10.36 3.55
C MET A 259 -11.14 11.16 4.78
N GLU A 260 -12.05 12.12 4.60
CA GLU A 260 -12.67 12.87 5.70
C GLU A 260 -13.41 11.95 6.67
N LEU A 261 -14.20 11.00 6.15
CA LEU A 261 -14.87 9.98 6.96
C LEU A 261 -13.84 9.13 7.72
N ARG A 262 -12.81 8.63 7.04
CA ARG A 262 -11.75 7.79 7.65
C ARG A 262 -10.99 8.52 8.76
N ASN A 263 -10.84 9.83 8.66
CA ASN A 263 -10.12 10.65 9.64
C ASN A 263 -10.98 11.10 10.83
N THR A 264 -12.31 11.09 10.70
CA THR A 264 -13.21 11.63 11.72
C THR A 264 -13.96 10.55 12.52
N GLU A 265 -14.16 9.36 11.95
CA GLU A 265 -14.87 8.28 12.62
C GLU A 265 -13.99 7.51 13.62
N SER A 266 -14.39 7.51 14.89
CA SER A 266 -13.68 6.87 16.01
C SER A 266 -13.62 5.34 15.90
N ALA A 267 -14.56 4.71 15.19
CA ALA A 267 -14.57 3.27 14.95
C ALA A 267 -13.32 2.78 14.20
N PHE A 268 -12.60 3.66 13.51
CA PHE A 268 -11.33 3.35 12.83
C PHE A 268 -10.09 3.45 13.73
N ALA A 269 -10.24 3.63 15.04
CA ALA A 269 -9.13 3.63 15.98
C ALA A 269 -8.22 2.40 15.77
N LEU A 270 -6.92 2.59 15.99
CA LEU A 270 -5.91 1.55 15.74
C LEU A 270 -6.12 0.33 16.63
N GLU A 271 -6.60 0.55 17.85
CA GLU A 271 -6.90 -0.46 18.86
C GLU A 271 -8.22 -1.19 18.58
N GLY A 272 -9.05 -0.66 17.67
CA GLY A 272 -10.35 -1.23 17.30
C GLY A 272 -10.26 -2.63 16.70
N GLU A 273 -11.41 -3.28 16.62
CA GLU A 273 -11.56 -4.61 16.04
C GLU A 273 -12.06 -4.53 14.60
N ILE A 274 -11.79 -5.60 13.84
CA ILE A 274 -12.24 -5.79 12.47
C ILE A 274 -13.00 -7.11 12.35
N GLU A 275 -14.13 -7.08 11.63
CA GLU A 275 -14.86 -8.28 11.24
C GLU A 275 -15.10 -8.24 9.72
N VAL A 276 -14.79 -9.34 9.03
CA VAL A 276 -14.97 -9.43 7.57
C VAL A 276 -15.92 -10.57 7.23
N LYS A 277 -16.97 -10.28 6.46
CA LYS A 277 -18.00 -11.24 6.04
C LYS A 277 -18.17 -11.24 4.52
N ILE A 278 -18.57 -12.40 4.00
CA ILE A 278 -18.95 -12.62 2.60
C ILE A 278 -20.32 -13.29 2.65
N PRO A 279 -21.40 -12.53 2.94
CA PRO A 279 -22.73 -13.12 3.18
C PRO A 279 -23.33 -13.82 1.96
N ARG A 280 -22.90 -13.44 0.75
CA ARG A 280 -23.29 -14.04 -0.53
C ARG A 280 -22.16 -13.92 -1.56
N GLU A 281 -22.33 -14.55 -2.72
CA GLU A 281 -21.41 -14.42 -3.85
C GLU A 281 -21.18 -12.94 -4.21
N HIS A 282 -19.94 -12.59 -4.56
CA HIS A 282 -19.47 -11.24 -4.86
C HIS A 282 -19.56 -10.20 -3.74
N SER A 283 -20.23 -10.48 -2.61
CA SER A 283 -20.33 -9.51 -1.53
C SER A 283 -19.06 -9.45 -0.66
N LEU A 284 -18.76 -8.27 -0.14
CA LEU A 284 -17.77 -8.05 0.90
C LEU A 284 -18.33 -7.09 1.93
N GLU A 285 -18.37 -7.51 3.19
CA GLU A 285 -18.71 -6.65 4.31
C GLU A 285 -17.50 -6.53 5.25
N ILE A 286 -17.02 -5.31 5.51
CA ILE A 286 -15.94 -5.03 6.46
C ILE A 286 -16.50 -4.13 7.55
N THR A 287 -16.51 -4.61 8.79
CA THR A 287 -16.95 -3.84 9.96
C THR A 287 -15.74 -3.46 10.80
N ARG A 288 -15.64 -2.18 11.17
CA ARG A 288 -14.68 -1.65 12.13
C ARG A 288 -15.42 -1.18 13.36
N SER A 289 -14.89 -1.51 14.54
CA SER A 289 -15.52 -1.15 15.81
C SER A 289 -14.49 -0.74 16.86
N TYR A 290 -14.83 0.25 17.67
CA TYR A 290 -14.01 0.68 18.80
C TYR A 290 -14.91 1.31 19.88
N GLY A 291 -14.82 0.78 21.11
CA GLY A 291 -15.75 1.16 22.17
C GLY A 291 -17.20 0.81 21.79
N ASN A 292 -18.10 1.80 21.82
CA ASN A 292 -19.51 1.64 21.44
C ASN A 292 -19.78 2.01 19.97
N GLU A 293 -18.76 2.41 19.21
CA GLU A 293 -18.90 2.90 17.85
C GLU A 293 -18.61 1.78 16.85
N SER A 294 -19.40 1.70 15.79
CA SER A 294 -19.24 0.70 14.72
C SER A 294 -19.61 1.29 13.37
N ILE A 295 -18.82 0.94 12.35
CA ILE A 295 -19.01 1.36 10.97
C ILE A 295 -18.74 0.18 10.05
N ALA A 296 -19.58 0.00 9.02
CA ALA A 296 -19.45 -1.13 8.10
C ALA A 296 -19.49 -0.69 6.63
N LEU A 297 -18.50 -1.12 5.87
CA LEU A 297 -18.50 -1.10 4.40
C LEU A 297 -19.27 -2.33 3.92
N LYS A 298 -20.27 -2.14 3.06
CA LYS A 298 -20.98 -3.22 2.36
C LYS A 298 -20.80 -3.02 0.87
N ALA A 299 -20.17 -3.97 0.19
CA ALA A 299 -19.81 -3.85 -1.20
C ALA A 299 -20.19 -5.08 -2.01
N ASP A 300 -20.39 -4.87 -3.30
CA ASP A 300 -20.46 -5.89 -4.34
C ASP A 300 -19.20 -5.77 -5.21
N LEU A 301 -18.32 -6.77 -5.14
CA LEU A 301 -17.01 -6.79 -5.78
C LEU A 301 -17.07 -6.95 -7.31
N GLN A 302 -18.22 -7.32 -7.87
CA GLN A 302 -18.38 -7.49 -9.32
C GLN A 302 -18.92 -6.23 -9.98
N THR A 303 -19.91 -5.60 -9.36
CA THR A 303 -20.56 -4.38 -9.86
C THR A 303 -19.86 -3.11 -9.36
N PHE A 304 -19.04 -3.22 -8.32
CA PHE A 304 -18.38 -2.13 -7.60
C PHE A 304 -19.34 -1.20 -6.85
N ASP A 305 -20.61 -1.58 -6.72
CA ASP A 305 -21.54 -0.86 -5.85
C ASP A 305 -21.16 -1.05 -4.38
N PHE A 306 -21.25 0.01 -3.59
CA PHE A 306 -21.03 -0.09 -2.16
C PHE A 306 -21.71 1.05 -1.39
N CYS A 307 -21.97 0.76 -0.11
CA CYS A 307 -22.41 1.75 0.85
C CYS A 307 -21.63 1.60 2.16
N ILE A 308 -21.62 2.66 2.96
CA ILE A 308 -21.09 2.63 4.33
C ILE A 308 -22.24 2.93 5.27
N VAL A 309 -22.39 2.06 6.26
CA VAL A 309 -23.44 2.14 7.26
C VAL A 309 -22.88 2.36 8.66
N LYS A 310 -23.60 3.13 9.47
CA LYS A 310 -23.37 3.35 10.90
C LYS A 310 -24.71 3.21 11.63
N GLU A 311 -24.79 2.32 12.61
CA GLU A 311 -26.03 2.03 13.35
C GLU A 311 -27.25 1.83 12.42
N GLU A 312 -27.08 1.00 11.38
CA GLU A 312 -28.07 0.72 10.32
C GLU A 312 -28.38 1.85 9.32
N ASN A 313 -27.90 3.08 9.57
CA ASN A 313 -28.09 4.21 8.65
C ASN A 313 -26.99 4.23 7.58
N VAL A 314 -27.39 4.38 6.31
CA VAL A 314 -26.45 4.63 5.21
C VAL A 314 -25.93 6.06 5.30
N ILE A 315 -24.63 6.22 5.60
CA ILE A 315 -23.95 7.51 5.72
C ILE A 315 -23.13 7.88 4.47
N TYR A 316 -22.82 6.86 3.65
CA TYR A 316 -22.12 7.02 2.38
C TYR A 316 -22.67 6.02 1.37
N GLN A 317 -22.83 6.45 0.12
CA GLN A 317 -23.26 5.62 -1.00
C GLN A 317 -22.36 5.92 -2.19
N ASN A 318 -21.88 4.87 -2.87
CA ASN A 318 -21.19 5.02 -4.13
C ASN A 318 -22.16 5.55 -5.19
N ASN A 319 -21.82 6.69 -5.79
CA ASN A 319 -22.61 7.31 -6.85
C ASN A 319 -21.87 7.32 -8.21
N LEU A 320 -20.77 6.56 -8.36
CA LEU A 320 -19.93 6.51 -9.56
C LEU A 320 -20.27 5.36 -10.52
N LEU A 321 -21.35 4.62 -10.27
CA LEU A 321 -21.76 3.53 -11.16
C LEU A 321 -22.24 4.08 -12.50
N GLY A 322 -21.61 3.62 -13.60
CA GLY A 322 -22.02 3.95 -14.97
C GLY A 322 -21.41 5.24 -15.55
N ASP A 323 -20.52 5.92 -14.82
CA ASP A 323 -19.65 6.98 -15.32
C ASP A 323 -18.36 6.38 -15.94
#